data_AF-A0A920MS31-F1
#
_entry.id   AF-A0A920MS31-F1
#
_cell.length_a   1.000
_cell.length_b   1.000
_cell.length_c   1.000
_cell.angle_alpha   90.00
_cell.angle_beta   90.00
_cell.angle_gamma   90.00
#
_symmetry.space_group_name_H-M   'P 1'
#
loop_
_entity.id
_entity.type
_entity.pdbx_description
1 polymer ?
#
loop_
_entity_poly.entity_id
_entity_poly.type
_entity_poly.pdbx_seq_one_letter_code
_entity_poly.pdbx_strand_id
1 'polypeptide(L)' 'MELYIPLKGLVDLEEEKNRMEKRISEIERLLKAIEGKLSNENFLERAPESVVEKERLILKN' A
#
# COMPACT_ATOMS: atom_id res chain seq x y z
N MET A 1 -5.32 -35.50 -12.23
CA MET A 1 -5.88 -34.88 -13.45
C MET A 1 -5.70 -33.38 -13.28
N GLU A 2 -4.92 -32.73 -14.14
CA GLU A 2 -4.59 -31.31 -14.03
C GLU A 2 -5.30 -30.52 -15.13
N LEU A 3 -5.93 -29.40 -14.76
CA LEU A 3 -6.67 -28.53 -15.66
C LEU A 3 -5.86 -27.25 -15.89
N TYR A 4 -5.53 -26.98 -17.14
CA TYR A 4 -4.83 -25.75 -17.53
C TYR A 4 -5.79 -24.83 -18.26
N ILE A 5 -5.96 -23.60 -17.74
CA ILE A 5 -6.77 -22.56 -18.36
C ILE A 5 -5.82 -21.62 -19.12
N PRO A 6 -5.90 -21.55 -20.46
CA PRO A 6 -5.09 -20.62 -21.23
C PRO A 6 -5.61 -19.18 -21.03
N LEU A 7 -4.80 -18.32 -20.40
CA LEU A 7 -5.16 -16.93 -20.11
C LEU A 7 -5.05 -15.99 -21.34
N LYS A 8 -4.42 -16.45 -22.42
CA LYS A 8 -4.19 -15.66 -23.64
C LYS A 8 -5.52 -15.31 -24.31
N GLY A 9 -5.86 -14.02 -24.34
CA GLY A 9 -7.12 -13.51 -24.91
C GLY A 9 -8.30 -13.48 -23.95
N LEU A 10 -8.14 -13.98 -22.70
CA LEU A 10 -9.14 -13.87 -21.64
C LEU A 10 -8.86 -12.69 -20.69
N VAL A 11 -7.60 -12.27 -20.63
CA VAL A 11 -7.13 -11.19 -19.75
C VAL A 11 -6.23 -10.28 -20.57
N ASP A 12 -6.45 -8.97 -20.48
CA ASP A 12 -5.50 -7.98 -20.98
C ASP A 12 -4.36 -7.85 -19.97
N LEU A 13 -3.22 -8.47 -20.30
CA LEU A 13 -2.05 -8.47 -19.44
C LEU A 13 -1.45 -7.07 -19.25
N GLU A 14 -1.62 -6.18 -20.23
CA GLU A 14 -1.12 -4.82 -20.15
C GLU A 14 -2.02 -4.00 -19.22
N GLU A 15 -3.34 -4.16 -19.32
CA GLU A 15 -4.28 -3.52 -18.38
C GLU A 15 -4.05 -4.00 -16.94
N GLU A 16 -3.88 -5.30 -16.73
CA GLU A 16 -3.63 -5.84 -15.38
C GLU A 16 -2.28 -5.37 -14.83
N LYS A 17 -1.24 -5.27 -15.67
CA LYS A 17 0.05 -4.69 -15.28
C LYS A 17 -0.12 -3.23 -14.84
N ASN A 18 -0.81 -2.41 -15.64
CA ASN A 18 -1.09 -1.01 -15.30
C ASN A 18 -1.89 -0.89 -13.99
N ARG A 19 -2.85 -1.78 -13.75
CA ARG A 19 -3.62 -1.83 -12.49
C ARG A 19 -2.73 -2.18 -11.30
N MET A 20 -1.80 -3.12 -11.47
CA MET A 20 -0.82 -3.47 -10.43
C MET A 20 0.12 -2.30 -10.15
N GLU A 21 0.67 -1.64 -11.17
CA GLU A 21 1.54 -0.48 -11.02
C GLU A 21 0.84 0.68 -10.30
N LYS A 22 -0.43 0.94 -10.63
CA LYS A 22 -1.24 1.94 -9.93
C LYS A 22 -1.40 1.61 -8.44
N ARG A 23 -1.72 0.35 -8.12
CA ARG A 23 -1.86 -0.11 -6.72
C ARG A 23 -0.55 0.02 -5.95
N ILE A 24 0.58 -0.33 -6.58
CA ILE A 24 1.91 -0.15 -5.98
C ILE A 24 2.15 1.32 -5.67
N SER A 25 1.92 2.22 -6.63
CA SER A 25 2.11 3.66 -6.42
C SER A 25 1.23 4.24 -5.32
N GLU A 26 -0.03 3.79 -5.20
CA GLU A 26 -0.94 4.19 -4.13
C GLU A 26 -0.41 3.75 -2.76
N ILE A 27 0.07 2.51 -2.65
CA ILE A 27 0.64 1.95 -1.42
C ILE A 27 1.93 2.69 -1.04
N GLU A 28 2.83 2.95 -2.00
CA GLU A 28 4.07 3.69 -1.77
C GLU A 28 3.81 5.11 -1.26
N ARG A 29 2.79 5.79 -1.82
CA ARG A 29 2.39 7.13 -1.36
C ARG A 29 1.86 7.10 0.07
N LEU A 30 1.04 6.10 0.40
CA LEU A 30 0.53 5.89 1.76
C LEU A 30 1.69 5.66 2.72
N LEU A 31 2.62 4.76 2.38
CA LEU A 31 3.78 4.44 3.22
C LEU A 31 4.61 5.69 3.49
N LYS A 32 4.95 6.45 2.45
CA LYS A 32 5.72 7.69 2.59
C LYS A 32 5.02 8.73 3.47
N ALA A 33 3.69 8.82 3.39
CA ALA A 33 2.92 9.73 4.23
C ALA A 33 2.96 9.30 5.70
N ILE A 34 2.88 8.00 5.98
CA ILE A 34 2.95 7.43 7.33
C ILE A 34 4.34 7.64 7.92
N GLU A 35 5.39 7.32 7.17
CA GLU A 35 6.78 7.56 7.57
C GLU A 35 7.03 9.05 7.85
N GLY A 36 6.49 9.94 7.00
CA GLY A 36 6.57 11.38 7.19
C GLY A 36 5.87 11.86 8.47
N LYS A 37 4.72 11.27 8.83
CA LYS A 37 4.05 11.56 10.10
C LYS A 37 4.87 11.05 11.29
N LEU A 38 5.34 9.80 11.23
CA LEU A 38 6.04 9.16 12.34
C LEU A 38 7.46 9.68 12.56
N SER A 39 8.06 10.35 11.57
CA SER A 39 9.35 11.06 11.71
C SER A 39 9.20 12.51 12.15
N ASN A 40 7.97 13.06 12.17
CA ASN A 40 7.72 14.44 12.57
C ASN A 40 7.46 14.53 14.08
N GLU A 41 8.42 15.07 14.82
CA GLU A 41 8.35 15.24 16.29
C GLU A 41 7.09 16.02 16.72
N ASN A 42 6.71 17.08 16.00
CA ASN A 42 5.49 17.83 16.31
C ASN A 42 4.22 16.99 16.17
N PHE A 43 4.20 16.04 15.23
CA PHE A 43 3.08 15.12 15.09
C PHE A 43 3.05 14.12 16.25
N LEU A 44 4.21 13.57 16.61
CA LEU A 44 4.32 12.62 17.73
C LEU A 44 3.92 13.24 19.07
N GLU A 45 4.24 14.51 19.30
CA GLU A 45 3.93 15.21 20.55
C GLU A 45 2.47 15.67 20.64
N ARG A 46 1.84 16.01 19.51
CA ARG A 46 0.53 16.67 19.49
C ARG A 46 -0.62 15.77 19.06
N ALA A 47 -0.35 14.70 18.33
CA ALA A 47 -1.39 13.77 17.91
C ALA A 47 -1.86 12.90 19.08
N PRO A 48 -3.15 12.51 19.14
CA PRO A 48 -3.62 11.54 20.12
C PRO A 48 -2.83 10.23 20.01
N GLU A 49 -2.52 9.62 21.15
CA GLU A 49 -1.76 8.36 21.22
C GLU A 49 -2.39 7.25 20.35
N SER A 50 -3.73 7.16 20.33
CA SER A 50 -4.46 6.20 19.50
C SER A 50 -4.23 6.40 18.00
N VAL A 51 -3.97 7.63 17.55
CA VAL A 51 -3.65 7.93 16.16
C VAL A 51 -2.21 7.53 15.86
N VAL A 52 -1.26 7.89 16.73
CA VAL A 52 0.16 7.52 16.56
C VAL A 52 0.33 6.00 16.52
N GLU A 53 -0.33 5.28 17.44
CA GLU A 53 -0.23 3.82 17.50
C GLU A 53 -0.86 3.15 16.27
N LYS A 54 -1.97 3.68 15.75
CA LYS A 54 -2.56 3.21 14.50
C LYS A 54 -1.58 3.36 13.33
N GLU A 55 -0.92 4.51 13.19
CA GLU A 55 0.07 4.74 12.13
C GLU A 55 1.27 3.79 12.28
N ARG A 56 1.73 3.53 13.52
CA ARG A 56 2.80 2.54 13.81
C ARG A 56 2.41 1.10 13.47
N LEU A 57 1.16 0.73 13.72
CA LEU A 57 0.65 -0.61 13.40
C LEU A 57 0.58 -0.83 11.87
N ILE A 58 0.19 0.21 11.12
CA ILE A 58 0.16 0.14 9.65
C ILE A 58 1.56 -0.05 9.07
N LEU A 59 2.59 0.58 9.66
CA LEU A 59 3.97 0.47 9.17
C LEU A 59 4.64 -0.89 9.46
N LYS A 60 4.17 -1.65 10.46
CA LYS A 60 4.81 -2.92 10.89
C LYS A 60 4.38 -4.15 10.10
N ASN A 61 3.41 -4.04 9.19
CA ASN A 61 2.94 -5.15 8.33
C ASN A 61 3.44 -4.97 6.90
#